data_AF-A0A8T9CC09-F1
#
_entry.id   AF-A0A8T9CC09-F1
#
_cell.length_a   1.000
_cell.length_b   1.000
_cell.length_c   1.000
_cell.angle_alpha   90.00
_cell.angle_beta   90.00
_cell.angle_gamma   90.00
#
_symmetry.space_group_name_H-M   'P 1'
#
loop_
_entity.id
_entity.type
_entity.pdbx_description
1 polymer ?
#
loop_
_entity_poly.entity_id
_entity_poly.type
_entity_poly.pdbx_seq_one_letter_code
_entity_poly.pdbx_strand_id
1 'polypeptide(L)'
;MAPKRDKKRKKQEDSQNDLDLIEAFDKNNAKRLERPLKVWNRVDSCVDIAAGQDWYELEGSTKQQSSDHAPITSSLRSMGQLNASQALQIPPEMHNVTFPQAHTVFASWFVMDVVNDRLDIFSLPNMKSLTAVRAGINEFAEERWPQNGRHALREVHLRAWVKLPFRAAMQEEYSKSLLHKFDSYLEPLTKKNIPYNRSRGDVIEHTINLWSYLSPLGGMLDLIQPKLGSFFSPELHEGFDENGVQYIAEKGSKKRILWITRRGFQYREERPEGPREMIVKALVIVR
;
A
#
# COMPACT_ATOMS: atom_id res chain seq x y z
N MET A 1 46.20 38.77 13.35
CA MET A 1 45.37 37.56 13.51
C MET A 1 44.10 37.90 14.29
N ALA A 2 42.97 38.09 13.60
CA ALA A 2 41.60 37.90 14.08
C ALA A 2 40.71 37.95 12.82
N PRO A 3 39.96 36.88 12.49
CA PRO A 3 38.56 36.83 12.92
C PRO A 3 38.05 35.38 13.12
N LYS A 4 37.68 35.01 14.36
CA LYS A 4 36.95 33.75 14.66
C LYS A 4 35.65 33.96 15.46
N ARG A 5 35.31 35.18 15.88
CA ARG A 5 34.14 35.45 16.74
C ARG A 5 32.84 35.72 15.97
N ASP A 6 32.88 36.41 14.82
CA ASP A 6 31.64 36.76 14.08
C ASP A 6 30.94 35.58 13.42
N LYS A 7 31.69 34.55 12.98
CA LYS A 7 31.09 33.34 12.40
C LYS A 7 30.32 32.51 13.43
N LYS A 8 30.64 32.62 14.72
CA LYS A 8 29.98 31.85 15.78
C LYS A 8 28.65 32.47 16.19
N ARG A 9 28.58 33.81 16.25
CA ARG A 9 27.34 34.54 16.54
C ARG A 9 26.32 34.42 15.41
N LYS A 10 26.76 34.62 14.16
CA LYS A 10 25.88 34.48 12.99
C LYS A 10 25.30 33.06 12.86
N LYS A 11 26.10 32.03 13.12
CA LYS A 11 25.65 30.63 13.13
C LYS A 11 24.68 30.30 14.27
N GLN A 12 24.72 31.02 15.40
CA GLN A 12 23.78 30.86 16.50
C GLN A 12 22.46 31.61 16.25
N GLU A 13 22.52 32.80 15.66
CA GLU A 13 21.32 33.57 15.26
C GLU A 13 20.56 32.90 14.11
N ASP A 14 21.28 32.34 13.12
CA ASP A 14 20.67 31.57 12.02
C ASP A 14 20.01 30.28 12.54
N SER A 15 20.64 29.56 13.48
CA SER A 15 20.04 28.35 14.09
C SER A 15 18.82 28.63 14.96
N GLN A 16 18.78 29.78 15.63
CA GLN A 16 17.65 30.16 16.48
C GLN A 16 16.44 30.61 15.64
N ASN A 17 16.67 31.37 14.56
CA ASN A 17 15.63 31.73 13.60
C ASN A 17 15.05 30.51 12.85
N ASP A 18 15.88 29.49 12.55
CA ASP A 18 15.41 28.23 11.95
C ASP A 18 14.56 27.41 12.93
N LEU A 19 14.91 27.39 14.22
CA LEU A 19 14.11 26.72 15.27
C LEU A 19 12.76 27.40 15.49
N ASP A 20 12.74 28.74 15.52
CA ASP A 20 11.51 29.52 15.69
C ASP A 20 10.58 29.42 14.45
N LEU A 21 11.16 29.27 13.25
CA LEU A 21 10.41 29.01 12.01
C LEU A 21 9.85 27.57 11.96
N ILE A 22 10.59 26.56 12.44
CA ILE A 22 10.13 25.17 12.55
C ILE A 22 8.98 25.06 13.56
N GLU A 23 9.09 25.70 14.73
CA GLU A 23 8.03 25.68 15.75
C GLU A 23 6.75 26.43 15.31
N ALA A 24 6.88 27.50 14.52
CA ALA A 24 5.74 28.22 13.94
C ALA A 24 5.09 27.45 12.77
N PHE A 25 5.87 26.68 11.99
CA PHE A 25 5.37 25.79 10.94
C PHE A 25 4.67 24.54 11.53
N ASP A 26 5.09 24.09 12.71
CA ASP A 26 4.58 22.90 13.39
C ASP A 26 3.17 23.07 13.94
N LYS A 27 2.77 24.23 14.51
CA LYS A 27 1.45 24.34 15.18
C LYS A 27 0.23 24.23 14.25
N ASN A 28 0.34 24.67 12.99
CA ASN A 28 -0.74 24.56 12.00
C ASN A 28 -0.67 23.25 11.18
N ASN A 29 0.50 22.59 11.13
CA ASN A 29 0.67 21.26 10.52
C ASN A 29 0.41 20.12 11.50
N ALA A 30 0.64 20.31 12.81
CA ALA A 30 0.40 19.32 13.85
C ALA A 30 -1.06 18.88 13.89
N LYS A 31 -2.02 19.80 13.79
CA LYS A 31 -3.46 19.45 13.70
C LYS A 31 -3.83 18.65 12.44
N ARG A 32 -3.09 18.85 11.33
CA ARG A 32 -3.25 18.07 10.09
C ARG A 32 -2.57 16.70 10.17
N LEU A 33 -1.40 16.63 10.81
CA LEU A 33 -0.69 15.38 11.10
C LEU A 33 -1.33 14.58 12.23
N GLU A 34 -2.12 15.18 13.12
CA GLU A 34 -2.83 14.41 14.14
C GLU A 34 -4.03 13.67 13.54
N ARG A 35 -4.76 14.34 12.63
CA ARG A 35 -6.03 13.85 12.06
C ARG A 35 -6.08 14.13 10.56
N PRO A 36 -5.30 13.38 9.75
CA PRO A 36 -5.12 13.68 8.32
C PRO A 36 -6.42 13.65 7.53
N LEU A 37 -7.36 12.78 7.89
CA LEU A 37 -8.62 12.63 7.16
C LEU A 37 -9.57 13.83 7.30
N LYS A 38 -9.46 14.61 8.39
CA LYS A 38 -10.32 15.79 8.64
C LYS A 38 -10.18 16.89 7.57
N VAL A 39 -9.04 16.93 6.90
CA VAL A 39 -8.74 17.93 5.87
C VAL A 39 -8.67 17.33 4.46
N TRP A 40 -8.95 16.04 4.31
CA TRP A 40 -8.70 15.30 3.06
C TRP A 40 -9.65 15.68 1.93
N ASN A 41 -10.87 16.10 2.27
CA ASN A 41 -11.84 16.64 1.29
C ASN A 41 -11.30 17.87 0.52
N ARG A 42 -10.22 18.51 1.01
CA ARG A 42 -9.56 19.65 0.33
C ARG A 42 -8.48 19.23 -0.67
N VAL A 43 -8.15 17.94 -0.70
CA VAL A 43 -7.12 17.34 -1.57
C VAL A 43 -7.78 16.60 -2.75
N ASP A 44 -9.10 16.40 -2.73
CA ASP A 44 -9.84 15.83 -3.86
C ASP A 44 -10.27 16.96 -4.82
N SER A 45 -9.60 17.07 -5.97
CA SER A 45 -9.97 18.01 -7.04
C SER A 45 -11.19 17.59 -7.85
N CYS A 46 -11.88 16.49 -7.49
CA CYS A 46 -12.96 15.94 -8.31
C CYS A 46 -12.51 15.64 -9.74
N VAL A 47 -11.23 15.30 -9.95
CA VAL A 47 -10.76 14.72 -11.20
C VAL A 47 -11.60 13.47 -11.47
N ASP A 48 -12.05 13.30 -12.72
CA ASP A 48 -12.76 12.11 -13.20
C ASP A 48 -11.83 10.90 -13.14
N ILE A 49 -11.59 10.39 -11.94
CA ILE A 49 -10.99 9.08 -11.70
C ILE A 49 -12.12 8.11 -11.99
N ALA A 50 -12.02 7.31 -13.05
CA ALA A 50 -13.00 6.25 -13.26
C ALA A 50 -13.10 5.40 -11.97
N ALA A 51 -14.30 5.01 -11.54
CA ALA A 51 -14.43 4.15 -10.38
C ALA A 51 -13.63 2.87 -10.60
N GLY A 52 -12.70 2.60 -9.69
CA GLY A 52 -11.78 1.47 -9.84
C GLY A 52 -10.50 1.77 -10.62
N GLN A 53 -10.24 3.00 -11.06
CA GLN A 53 -8.93 3.36 -11.62
C GLN A 53 -7.90 3.31 -10.50
N ASP A 54 -7.00 2.34 -10.62
CA ASP A 54 -6.00 2.08 -9.59
C ASP A 54 -4.93 3.18 -9.61
N TRP A 55 -4.39 3.51 -8.44
CA TRP A 55 -3.50 4.66 -8.27
C TRP A 55 -2.20 4.57 -9.10
N TYR A 56 -1.82 3.37 -9.55
CA TYR A 56 -0.65 3.12 -10.38
C TYR A 56 -0.90 3.27 -11.89
N GLU A 57 -2.16 3.39 -12.31
CA GLU A 57 -2.57 3.70 -13.70
C GLU A 57 -2.62 5.20 -13.97
N LEU A 58 -2.30 6.01 -12.96
CA LEU A 58 -2.20 7.46 -13.08
C LEU A 58 -0.89 7.80 -13.81
N GLU A 59 -0.95 7.94 -15.15
CA GLU A 59 0.21 8.28 -15.98
C GLU A 59 0.83 9.64 -15.58
N GLY A 60 2.09 9.62 -15.15
CA GLY A 60 2.88 10.80 -14.83
C GLY A 60 3.45 11.54 -16.05
N SER A 61 2.65 11.84 -17.07
CA SER A 61 3.12 12.61 -18.23
C SER A 61 2.24 13.78 -18.68
N THR A 62 1.40 14.34 -17.81
CA THR A 62 0.99 15.75 -17.94
C THR A 62 1.86 16.61 -17.02
N LYS A 63 2.98 17.08 -17.56
CA LYS A 63 3.81 18.16 -16.99
C LYS A 63 3.08 19.51 -16.86
N GLN A 64 1.76 19.54 -16.99
CA GLN A 64 0.93 20.72 -16.79
C GLN A 64 -0.37 20.29 -16.09
N GLN A 65 -0.54 20.82 -14.86
CA GLN A 65 -1.80 20.99 -14.11
C GLN A 65 -2.44 19.67 -13.63
N SER A 66 -2.55 19.34 -12.34
CA SER A 66 -2.62 20.12 -11.10
C SER A 66 -1.93 19.36 -9.94
N SER A 67 -1.58 20.10 -8.90
CA SER A 67 -1.13 19.62 -7.59
C SER A 67 -2.19 18.83 -6.80
N ASP A 68 -3.29 18.41 -7.42
CA ASP A 68 -4.56 18.24 -6.70
C ASP A 68 -5.18 16.84 -6.79
N HIS A 69 -4.45 15.82 -7.28
CA HIS A 69 -4.86 14.42 -7.11
C HIS A 69 -3.76 13.59 -6.45
N ALA A 70 -4.07 13.02 -5.28
CA ALA A 70 -3.15 12.24 -4.45
C ALA A 70 -3.40 10.72 -4.64
N PRO A 71 -2.36 9.86 -4.75
CA PRO A 71 -2.54 8.40 -4.85
C PRO A 71 -3.45 7.77 -3.77
N ILE A 72 -3.39 8.30 -2.54
CA ILE A 72 -4.24 7.90 -1.42
C ILE A 72 -5.73 8.22 -1.65
N THR A 73 -6.07 9.23 -2.46
CA THR A 73 -7.45 9.57 -2.81
C THR A 73 -8.13 8.43 -3.57
N SER A 74 -7.41 7.74 -4.48
CA SER A 74 -7.92 6.53 -5.15
C SER A 74 -8.23 5.44 -4.12
N SER A 75 -7.32 5.17 -3.18
CA SER A 75 -7.55 4.19 -2.10
C SER A 75 -8.75 4.54 -1.23
N LEU A 76 -8.93 5.81 -0.87
CA LEU A 76 -10.09 6.28 -0.10
C LEU A 76 -11.40 6.14 -0.88
N ARG A 77 -11.40 6.45 -2.18
CA ARG A 77 -12.56 6.23 -3.06
C ARG A 77 -12.91 4.75 -3.17
N SER A 78 -11.90 3.88 -3.28
CA SER A 78 -12.07 2.43 -3.27
C SER A 78 -12.62 1.91 -1.93
N MET A 79 -12.15 2.43 -0.79
CA MET A 79 -12.72 2.09 0.53
C MET A 79 -14.20 2.49 0.64
N GLY A 80 -14.54 3.67 0.11
CA GLY A 80 -15.92 4.15 0.05
C GLY A 80 -16.78 3.46 -1.02
N GLN A 81 -16.16 2.69 -1.93
CA GLN A 81 -16.76 2.20 -3.18
C GLN A 81 -17.53 3.31 -3.90
N LEU A 82 -16.87 4.46 -4.07
CA LEU A 82 -17.43 5.63 -4.73
C LEU A 82 -17.34 5.49 -6.24
N ASN A 83 -18.40 5.91 -6.93
CA ASN A 83 -18.40 6.00 -8.38
C ASN A 83 -17.48 7.14 -8.85
N ALA A 84 -17.06 7.11 -10.12
CA ALA A 84 -16.12 8.08 -10.69
C ALA A 84 -16.55 9.54 -10.46
N SER A 85 -17.84 9.76 -10.69
CA SER A 85 -18.53 11.04 -10.62
C SER A 85 -18.96 11.46 -9.21
N GLN A 86 -18.70 10.64 -8.19
CA GLN A 86 -19.03 10.98 -6.80
C GLN A 86 -17.85 11.70 -6.15
N ALA A 87 -18.11 12.88 -5.59
CA ALA A 87 -17.12 13.60 -4.80
C ALA A 87 -16.73 12.78 -3.56
N LEU A 88 -15.42 12.73 -3.22
CA LEU A 88 -14.98 12.09 -1.99
C LEU A 88 -15.51 12.89 -0.79
N GLN A 89 -16.39 12.26 -0.02
CA GLN A 89 -16.84 12.79 1.26
C GLN A 89 -16.32 11.89 2.37
N ILE A 90 -15.32 12.35 3.11
CA ILE A 90 -14.88 11.69 4.34
C ILE A 90 -15.98 11.83 5.40
N PRO A 91 -16.56 10.72 5.90
CA PRO A 91 -17.57 10.76 6.94
C PRO A 91 -17.01 11.38 8.24
N PRO A 92 -17.83 12.15 8.99
CA PRO A 92 -17.39 12.80 10.23
C PRO A 92 -16.77 11.85 11.25
N GLU A 93 -17.22 10.59 11.26
CA GLU A 93 -16.74 9.54 12.15
C GLU A 93 -15.27 9.18 11.88
N MET A 94 -14.77 9.41 10.66
CA MET A 94 -13.36 9.16 10.28
C MET A 94 -12.43 10.34 10.59
N HIS A 95 -12.97 11.49 10.98
CA HIS A 95 -12.15 12.66 11.33
C HIS A 95 -11.28 12.42 12.57
N ASN A 96 -11.58 11.40 13.36
CA ASN A 96 -10.82 11.04 14.56
C ASN A 96 -9.70 10.02 14.29
N VAL A 97 -9.60 9.49 13.06
CA VAL A 97 -8.52 8.58 12.68
C VAL A 97 -7.19 9.32 12.82
N THR A 98 -6.32 8.77 13.67
CA THR A 98 -5.00 9.33 13.92
C THR A 98 -4.06 9.07 12.74
N PHE A 99 -3.00 9.86 12.61
CA PHE A 99 -2.00 9.60 11.56
C PHE A 99 -1.36 8.22 11.60
N PRO A 100 -0.93 7.67 12.75
CA PRO A 100 -0.40 6.31 12.79
C PRO A 100 -1.38 5.27 12.25
N GLN A 101 -2.68 5.43 12.54
CA GLN A 101 -3.73 4.56 12.00
C GLN A 101 -3.83 4.74 10.47
N ALA A 102 -4.01 5.96 9.98
CA ALA A 102 -4.10 6.24 8.55
C ALA A 102 -2.86 5.74 7.78
N HIS A 103 -1.66 6.09 8.24
CA HIS A 103 -0.40 5.67 7.62
C HIS A 103 -0.29 4.15 7.54
N THR A 104 -0.61 3.43 8.62
CA THR A 104 -0.57 1.96 8.63
C THR A 104 -1.55 1.36 7.64
N VAL A 105 -2.76 1.92 7.54
CA VAL A 105 -3.77 1.48 6.56
C VAL A 105 -3.25 1.64 5.14
N PHE A 106 -2.80 2.84 4.78
CA PHE A 106 -2.39 3.08 3.40
C PHE A 106 -1.12 2.30 3.05
N ALA A 107 -0.18 2.14 3.98
CA ALA A 107 0.95 1.24 3.80
C ALA A 107 0.50 -0.20 3.54
N SER A 108 -0.43 -0.72 4.35
CA SER A 108 -1.01 -2.05 4.14
C SER A 108 -1.73 -2.17 2.79
N TRP A 109 -2.44 -1.14 2.37
CA TRP A 109 -3.10 -1.12 1.06
C TRP A 109 -2.08 -1.22 -0.06
N PHE A 110 -1.04 -0.39 -0.05
CA PHE A 110 0.04 -0.50 -1.03
C PHE A 110 0.62 -1.91 -1.11
N VAL A 111 0.95 -2.53 0.03
CA VAL A 111 1.49 -3.89 0.08
C VAL A 111 0.55 -4.90 -0.57
N MET A 112 -0.74 -4.83 -0.25
CA MET A 112 -1.73 -5.72 -0.83
C MET A 112 -1.95 -5.49 -2.34
N ASP A 113 -1.78 -4.27 -2.84
CA ASP A 113 -1.82 -4.01 -4.30
C ASP A 113 -0.59 -4.62 -5.00
N VAL A 114 0.61 -4.51 -4.40
CA VAL A 114 1.81 -5.15 -4.96
C VAL A 114 1.67 -6.68 -4.97
N VAL A 115 1.23 -7.27 -3.86
CA VAL A 115 1.15 -8.73 -3.72
C VAL A 115 0.05 -9.33 -4.59
N ASN A 116 -1.03 -8.59 -4.87
CA ASN A 116 -2.13 -9.03 -5.71
C ASN A 116 -1.85 -8.86 -7.23
N ASP A 117 -0.60 -8.74 -7.65
CA ASP A 117 -0.19 -8.52 -9.04
C ASP A 117 -0.86 -7.32 -9.73
N ARG A 118 -1.41 -6.38 -8.94
CA ARG A 118 -2.03 -5.15 -9.45
C ARG A 118 -0.98 -4.15 -9.92
N LEU A 119 0.16 -4.11 -9.24
CA LEU A 119 1.39 -3.52 -9.78
C LEU A 119 2.14 -4.60 -10.56
N ASP A 120 2.10 -4.55 -11.89
CA ASP A 120 2.92 -5.46 -12.71
C ASP A 120 4.40 -5.19 -12.46
N ILE A 121 5.00 -6.06 -11.67
CA ILE A 121 6.40 -5.98 -11.26
C ILE A 121 7.36 -6.17 -12.45
N PHE A 122 6.86 -6.70 -13.57
CA PHE A 122 7.58 -6.93 -14.81
C PHE A 122 7.47 -5.76 -15.81
N SER A 123 6.68 -4.73 -15.48
CA SER A 123 6.61 -3.48 -16.26
C SER A 123 7.90 -2.64 -16.20
N LEU A 124 8.86 -3.02 -15.35
CA LEU A 124 10.17 -2.37 -15.28
C LEU A 124 11.06 -2.72 -16.49
N PRO A 125 11.80 -1.76 -17.06
CA PRO A 125 12.55 -1.95 -18.32
C PRO A 125 13.50 -3.16 -18.34
N ASN A 126 14.15 -3.47 -17.21
CA ASN A 126 15.13 -4.55 -17.10
C ASN A 126 14.50 -5.94 -16.84
N MET A 127 13.19 -6.00 -16.61
CA MET A 127 12.48 -7.23 -16.28
C MET A 127 11.93 -7.96 -17.51
N LYS A 128 11.90 -7.32 -18.69
CA LYS A 128 11.35 -7.90 -19.93
C LYS A 128 12.01 -9.24 -20.30
N SER A 129 13.33 -9.34 -20.15
CA SER A 129 14.05 -10.59 -20.41
C SER A 129 13.65 -11.68 -19.42
N LEU A 130 13.41 -11.33 -18.15
CA LEU A 130 12.94 -12.28 -17.15
C LEU A 130 11.50 -12.72 -17.45
N THR A 131 10.65 -11.83 -17.92
CA THR A 131 9.28 -12.15 -18.37
C THR A 131 9.30 -13.12 -19.54
N ALA A 132 10.14 -12.87 -20.55
CA ALA A 132 10.30 -13.75 -21.70
C ALA A 132 10.83 -15.13 -21.30
N VAL A 133 11.82 -15.17 -20.40
CA VAL A 133 12.36 -16.42 -19.85
C VAL A 133 11.28 -17.16 -19.03
N ARG A 134 10.49 -16.46 -18.21
CA ARG A 134 9.38 -17.05 -17.45
C ARG A 134 8.32 -17.63 -18.38
N ALA A 135 7.96 -16.92 -19.45
CA ALA A 135 7.03 -17.40 -20.47
C ALA A 135 7.55 -18.67 -21.17
N GLY A 136 8.81 -18.66 -21.62
CA GLY A 136 9.43 -19.84 -22.25
C GLY A 136 9.57 -21.03 -21.30
N ILE A 137 9.91 -20.80 -20.03
CA ILE A 137 9.92 -21.85 -19.01
C ILE A 137 8.49 -22.37 -18.78
N ASN A 138 7.48 -21.48 -18.72
CA ASN A 138 6.08 -21.86 -18.59
C ASN A 138 5.64 -22.80 -19.72
N GLU A 139 5.88 -22.41 -20.97
CA GLU A 139 5.55 -23.21 -22.16
C GLU A 139 6.27 -24.57 -22.13
N PHE A 140 7.58 -24.57 -21.85
CA PHE A 140 8.36 -25.80 -21.74
C PHE A 140 7.85 -26.72 -20.64
N ALA A 141 7.48 -26.18 -19.48
CA ALA A 141 7.01 -26.97 -18.35
C ALA A 141 5.64 -27.61 -18.62
N GLU A 142 4.71 -26.86 -19.24
CA GLU A 142 3.41 -27.39 -19.63
C GLU A 142 3.52 -28.45 -20.74
N GLU A 143 4.43 -28.26 -21.72
CA GLU A 143 4.69 -29.25 -22.78
C GLU A 143 5.34 -30.52 -22.20
N ARG A 144 6.33 -30.36 -21.32
CA ARG A 144 7.14 -31.48 -20.81
C ARG A 144 6.43 -32.28 -19.71
N TRP A 145 5.58 -31.63 -18.92
CA TRP A 145 4.80 -32.22 -17.84
C TRP A 145 3.32 -31.84 -17.95
N PRO A 146 2.56 -32.47 -18.87
CA PRO A 146 1.13 -32.24 -18.98
C PRO A 146 0.43 -32.42 -17.62
N GLN A 147 -0.44 -31.48 -17.24
CA GLN A 147 -1.15 -31.41 -15.95
C GLN A 147 -0.28 -31.04 -14.72
N ASN A 148 1.05 -31.10 -14.82
CA ASN A 148 1.99 -30.81 -13.72
C ASN A 148 2.95 -29.65 -14.02
N GLY A 149 2.85 -29.00 -15.18
CA GLY A 149 3.72 -27.89 -15.60
C GLY A 149 3.79 -26.79 -14.54
N ARG A 150 2.64 -26.33 -14.04
CA ARG A 150 2.55 -25.37 -12.91
C ARG A 150 3.36 -25.77 -11.67
N HIS A 151 3.36 -27.04 -11.28
CA HIS A 151 4.14 -27.51 -10.14
C HIS A 151 5.65 -27.45 -10.43
N ALA A 152 6.07 -27.84 -11.63
CA ALA A 152 7.47 -27.72 -12.06
C ALA A 152 7.92 -26.25 -12.09
N LEU A 153 7.05 -25.34 -12.56
CA LEU A 153 7.32 -23.89 -12.60
C LEU A 153 7.46 -23.28 -11.23
N ARG A 154 6.59 -23.67 -10.29
CA ARG A 154 6.70 -23.30 -8.89
C ARG A 154 8.07 -23.69 -8.34
N GLU A 155 8.48 -24.93 -8.53
CA GLU A 155 9.78 -25.43 -8.03
C GLU A 155 10.96 -24.69 -8.67
N VAL A 156 10.91 -24.42 -9.97
CA VAL A 156 11.95 -23.63 -10.66
C VAL A 156 12.02 -22.21 -10.10
N HIS A 157 10.88 -21.52 -9.91
CA HIS A 157 10.85 -20.18 -9.33
C HIS A 157 11.36 -20.15 -7.89
N LEU A 158 10.91 -21.08 -7.03
CA LEU A 158 11.36 -21.15 -5.64
C LEU A 158 12.86 -21.39 -5.56
N ARG A 159 13.40 -22.30 -6.40
CA ARG A 159 14.84 -22.58 -6.45
C ARG A 159 15.65 -21.41 -6.99
N ALA A 160 15.12 -20.67 -7.97
CA ALA A 160 15.74 -19.45 -8.48
C ALA A 160 15.79 -18.36 -7.39
N TRP A 161 14.72 -18.19 -6.61
CA TRP A 161 14.64 -17.19 -5.54
C TRP A 161 15.64 -17.42 -4.41
N VAL A 162 16.03 -18.68 -4.17
CA VAL A 162 17.07 -19.04 -3.19
C VAL A 162 18.49 -18.74 -3.69
N LYS A 163 18.69 -18.47 -5.00
CA LYS A 163 20.01 -18.11 -5.52
C LYS A 163 20.35 -16.66 -5.19
N LEU A 164 21.41 -16.48 -4.40
CA LEU A 164 21.95 -15.17 -3.98
C LEU A 164 22.09 -14.14 -5.12
N PRO A 165 22.67 -14.47 -6.29
CA PRO A 165 22.80 -13.49 -7.37
C PRO A 165 21.46 -13.00 -7.92
N PHE A 166 20.48 -13.91 -8.01
CA PHE A 166 19.15 -13.59 -8.50
C PHE A 166 18.38 -12.76 -7.47
N ARG A 167 18.41 -13.17 -6.19
CA ARG A 167 17.83 -12.39 -5.10
C ARG A 167 18.44 -11.01 -5.01
N ALA A 168 19.77 -10.88 -5.12
CA ALA A 168 20.45 -9.58 -5.07
C ALA A 168 20.06 -8.67 -6.25
N ALA A 169 20.01 -9.20 -7.48
CA ALA A 169 19.58 -8.45 -8.66
C ALA A 169 18.12 -7.99 -8.54
N MET A 170 17.23 -8.89 -8.13
CA MET A 170 15.83 -8.57 -7.88
C MET A 170 15.69 -7.53 -6.77
N GLN A 171 16.34 -7.73 -5.62
CA GLN A 171 16.26 -6.80 -4.49
C GLN A 171 16.86 -5.44 -4.82
N GLU A 172 17.95 -5.33 -5.56
CA GLU A 172 18.59 -4.05 -5.79
C GLU A 172 17.77 -3.12 -6.71
N GLU A 173 17.31 -3.62 -7.85
CA GLU A 173 16.57 -2.79 -8.81
C GLU A 173 15.10 -2.63 -8.40
N TYR A 174 14.47 -3.72 -7.96
CA TYR A 174 13.04 -3.72 -7.63
C TYR A 174 12.76 -2.97 -6.32
N SER A 175 13.58 -3.17 -5.28
CA SER A 175 13.35 -2.48 -4.00
C SER A 175 13.49 -0.97 -4.15
N LYS A 176 14.44 -0.48 -4.97
CA LYS A 176 14.60 0.96 -5.23
C LYS A 176 13.36 1.54 -5.92
N SER A 177 12.86 0.86 -6.96
CA SER A 177 11.66 1.30 -7.69
C SER A 177 10.40 1.26 -6.82
N LEU A 178 10.16 0.15 -6.11
CA LEU A 178 9.04 0.01 -5.20
C LEU A 178 9.10 0.99 -4.04
N LEU A 179 10.29 1.23 -3.48
CA LEU A 179 10.46 2.20 -2.40
C LEU A 179 10.10 3.61 -2.89
N HIS A 180 10.55 3.99 -4.09
CA HIS A 180 10.16 5.26 -4.69
C HIS A 180 8.63 5.34 -4.88
N LYS A 181 7.99 4.29 -5.42
CA LYS A 181 6.53 4.25 -5.57
C LYS A 181 5.80 4.33 -4.22
N PHE A 182 6.31 3.66 -3.19
CA PHE A 182 5.76 3.67 -1.85
C PHE A 182 5.86 5.06 -1.22
N ASP A 183 7.00 5.73 -1.37
CA ASP A 183 7.20 7.10 -0.90
C ASP A 183 6.27 8.07 -1.63
N SER A 184 6.17 8.00 -2.96
CA SER A 184 5.23 8.81 -3.74
C SER A 184 3.77 8.54 -3.35
N TYR A 185 3.43 7.29 -3.06
CA TYR A 185 2.09 6.89 -2.66
C TYR A 185 1.73 7.47 -1.28
N LEU A 186 2.66 7.47 -0.32
CA LEU A 186 2.45 8.00 1.04
C LEU A 186 2.76 9.49 1.20
N GLU A 187 3.39 10.13 0.21
CA GLU A 187 3.74 11.56 0.23
C GLU A 187 2.55 12.47 0.59
N PRO A 188 1.32 12.23 0.09
CA PRO A 188 0.15 13.05 0.47
C PRO A 188 -0.15 13.07 1.98
N LEU A 189 0.15 11.99 2.71
CA LEU A 189 -0.02 11.92 4.17
C LEU A 189 1.19 12.44 4.93
N THR A 190 2.37 12.11 4.44
CA THR A 190 3.62 12.30 5.17
C THR A 190 4.22 13.68 4.91
N LYS A 191 3.97 14.25 3.73
CA LYS A 191 4.75 15.34 3.13
C LYS A 191 6.24 14.97 3.02
N LYS A 192 7.02 15.73 2.27
CA LYS A 192 8.47 15.50 2.03
C LYS A 192 9.37 15.44 3.28
N ASN A 193 8.81 15.54 4.49
CA ASN A 193 9.52 15.81 5.74
C ASN A 193 9.48 14.67 6.77
N ILE A 194 8.81 13.54 6.52
CA ILE A 194 8.91 12.39 7.45
C ILE A 194 10.15 11.57 7.07
N PRO A 195 11.15 11.51 7.95
CA PRO A 195 12.46 10.95 7.63
C PRO A 195 12.37 9.48 7.19
N TYR A 196 13.28 9.10 6.30
CA TYR A 196 13.58 7.73 5.90
C TYR A 196 13.61 6.80 7.14
N ASN A 197 12.53 6.06 7.37
CA ASN A 197 12.47 5.07 8.43
C ASN A 197 12.92 3.72 7.87
N ARG A 198 13.85 3.03 8.54
CA ARG A 198 14.31 1.67 8.17
C ARG A 198 13.15 0.69 7.98
N SER A 199 12.05 0.90 8.71
CA SER A 199 10.84 0.09 8.60
C SER A 199 10.21 0.09 7.20
N ARG A 200 10.37 1.14 6.39
CA ARG A 200 9.86 1.15 4.99
C ARG A 200 10.63 0.19 4.10
N GLY A 201 11.96 0.15 4.26
CA GLY A 201 12.82 -0.80 3.56
C GLY A 201 12.43 -2.24 3.90
N ASP A 202 12.21 -2.53 5.19
CA ASP A 202 11.75 -3.84 5.66
C ASP A 202 10.37 -4.20 5.07
N VAL A 203 9.42 -3.25 5.03
CA VAL A 203 8.11 -3.46 4.39
C VAL A 203 8.26 -3.84 2.92
N ILE A 204 9.10 -3.12 2.17
CA ILE A 204 9.35 -3.43 0.77
C ILE A 204 10.03 -4.79 0.61
N GLU A 205 11.09 -5.08 1.38
CA GLU A 205 11.76 -6.38 1.30
C GLU A 205 10.79 -7.54 1.59
N HIS A 206 9.98 -7.43 2.65
CA HIS A 206 8.99 -8.44 2.99
C HIS A 206 7.88 -8.55 1.95
N THR A 207 7.48 -7.45 1.33
CA THR A 207 6.51 -7.44 0.22
C THR A 207 7.05 -8.19 -0.99
N ILE A 208 8.31 -7.95 -1.37
CA ILE A 208 9.00 -8.63 -2.47
C ILE A 208 9.09 -10.13 -2.20
N ASN A 209 9.51 -10.48 -0.99
CA ASN A 209 9.61 -11.88 -0.58
C ASN A 209 8.23 -12.55 -0.62
N LEU A 210 7.20 -11.95 -0.03
CA LEU A 210 5.85 -12.50 -0.03
C LEU A 210 5.29 -12.67 -1.45
N TRP A 211 5.42 -11.65 -2.29
CA TRP A 211 5.04 -11.68 -3.71
C TRP A 211 5.71 -12.86 -4.43
N SER A 212 7.02 -13.05 -4.22
CA SER A 212 7.79 -14.13 -4.86
C SER A 212 7.36 -15.53 -4.43
N TYR A 213 6.76 -15.67 -3.25
CA TYR A 213 6.22 -16.94 -2.80
C TYR A 213 4.82 -17.19 -3.36
N LEU A 214 4.02 -16.15 -3.56
CA LEU A 214 2.62 -16.28 -3.99
C LEU A 214 2.48 -16.40 -5.52
N SER A 215 3.20 -15.57 -6.30
CA SER A 215 3.13 -15.58 -7.77
C SER A 215 3.41 -16.96 -8.41
N PRO A 216 4.35 -17.79 -7.93
CA PRO A 216 4.63 -19.10 -8.52
C PRO A 216 3.60 -20.18 -8.19
N LEU A 217 2.75 -20.00 -7.19
CA LEU A 217 1.78 -21.02 -6.78
C LEU A 217 0.60 -21.14 -7.75
N GLY A 218 0.47 -20.20 -8.70
CA GLY A 218 -0.57 -20.23 -9.73
C GLY A 218 -2.00 -20.16 -9.19
N GLY A 219 -2.15 -19.81 -7.91
CA GLY A 219 -3.43 -19.55 -7.28
C GLY A 219 -3.88 -18.12 -7.50
N MET A 220 -5.18 -17.89 -7.38
CA MET A 220 -5.74 -16.53 -7.41
C MET A 220 -5.76 -15.97 -5.99
N LEU A 221 -5.26 -14.75 -5.84
CA LEU A 221 -5.44 -13.97 -4.63
C LEU A 221 -6.66 -13.07 -4.85
N ASP A 222 -7.75 -13.37 -4.17
CA ASP A 222 -8.97 -12.57 -4.21
C ASP A 222 -8.98 -11.65 -3.00
N LEU A 223 -8.94 -10.33 -3.24
CA LEU A 223 -8.95 -9.35 -2.17
C LEU A 223 -10.34 -9.26 -1.54
N ILE A 224 -10.41 -9.43 -0.22
CA ILE A 224 -11.58 -9.06 0.56
C ILE A 224 -11.51 -7.55 0.75
N GLN A 225 -12.42 -6.83 0.09
CA GLN A 225 -12.53 -5.38 0.12
C GLN A 225 -13.81 -4.95 0.86
N PRO A 226 -13.75 -4.75 2.19
CA PRO A 226 -14.89 -4.25 2.94
C PRO A 226 -15.26 -2.83 2.46
N LYS A 227 -16.50 -2.43 2.71
CA LYS A 227 -17.01 -1.10 2.40
C LYS A 227 -17.23 -0.29 3.67
N LEU A 228 -16.84 0.97 3.66
CA LEU A 228 -17.18 1.88 4.76
C LEU A 228 -18.71 2.02 4.89
N GLY A 229 -19.20 1.91 6.12
CA GLY A 229 -20.63 1.96 6.47
C GLY A 229 -21.43 0.69 6.19
N SER A 230 -20.84 -0.36 5.59
CA SER A 230 -21.52 -1.66 5.42
C SER A 230 -21.56 -2.45 6.72
N PHE A 231 -22.40 -3.49 6.77
CA PHE A 231 -22.46 -4.38 7.92
C PHE A 231 -21.16 -5.18 8.10
N PHE A 232 -20.82 -5.40 9.37
CA PHE A 232 -19.75 -6.31 9.75
C PHE A 232 -20.14 -7.77 9.45
N SER A 233 -19.21 -8.55 8.89
CA SER A 233 -19.37 -9.99 8.64
C SER A 233 -18.25 -10.74 9.36
N PRO A 234 -18.52 -11.55 10.40
CA PRO A 234 -17.50 -12.30 11.13
C PRO A 234 -16.80 -13.36 10.27
N GLU A 235 -17.40 -13.76 9.13
CA GLU A 235 -16.80 -14.71 8.20
C GLU A 235 -15.63 -14.10 7.42
N LEU A 236 -15.76 -12.82 7.04
CA LEU A 236 -14.79 -12.13 6.19
C LEU A 236 -13.94 -11.11 6.97
N HIS A 237 -14.37 -10.70 8.16
CA HIS A 237 -13.79 -9.60 8.90
C HIS A 237 -13.45 -9.98 10.34
N GLU A 238 -12.35 -9.42 10.82
CA GLU A 238 -11.99 -9.32 12.24
C GLU A 238 -12.24 -7.88 12.69
N GLY A 239 -13.15 -7.72 13.64
CA GLY A 239 -13.60 -6.41 14.10
C GLY A 239 -12.88 -5.96 15.37
N PHE A 240 -12.61 -4.67 15.48
CA PHE A 240 -12.14 -4.01 16.69
C PHE A 240 -12.98 -2.76 16.94
N ASP A 241 -13.12 -2.35 18.20
CA ASP A 241 -13.70 -1.05 18.52
C ASP A 241 -12.67 0.08 18.33
N GLU A 242 -13.09 1.33 18.57
CA GLU A 242 -12.23 2.51 18.46
C GLU A 242 -11.05 2.49 19.46
N ASN A 243 -11.13 1.68 20.51
CA ASN A 243 -10.09 1.52 21.54
C ASN A 243 -9.13 0.34 21.24
N GLY A 244 -9.34 -0.37 20.13
CA GLY A 244 -8.54 -1.54 19.77
C GLY A 244 -8.94 -2.81 20.53
N VAL A 245 -10.08 -2.83 21.21
CA VAL A 245 -10.63 -4.04 21.83
C VAL A 245 -11.27 -4.89 20.74
N GLN A 246 -10.92 -6.17 20.70
CA GLN A 246 -11.48 -7.09 19.71
C GLN A 246 -13.00 -7.20 19.88
N TYR A 247 -13.72 -6.95 18.80
CA TYR A 247 -15.16 -7.11 18.74
C TYR A 247 -15.50 -8.57 18.46
N ILE A 248 -16.17 -9.21 19.42
CA ILE A 248 -16.71 -10.56 19.28
C ILE A 248 -18.18 -10.42 18.88
N ALA A 249 -18.52 -10.86 17.66
CA ALA A 249 -19.87 -10.70 17.14
C ALA A 249 -20.87 -11.60 17.87
N GLU A 250 -21.89 -10.98 18.45
CA GLU A 250 -23.09 -11.67 18.91
C GLU A 250 -24.04 -11.93 17.71
N LYS A 251 -24.82 -13.01 17.77
CA LYS A 251 -25.82 -13.33 16.73
C LYS A 251 -26.75 -12.12 16.51
N GLY A 252 -26.82 -11.63 15.28
CA GLY A 252 -27.69 -10.51 14.89
C GLY A 252 -27.09 -9.12 15.05
N SER A 253 -25.77 -9.01 15.23
CA SER A 253 -25.06 -7.73 15.27
C SER A 253 -25.38 -6.82 14.07
N LYS A 254 -25.72 -5.56 14.37
CA LYS A 254 -25.96 -4.49 13.38
C LYS A 254 -24.76 -3.54 13.24
N LYS A 255 -23.60 -3.92 13.79
CA LYS A 255 -22.40 -3.08 13.76
C LYS A 255 -21.98 -2.80 12.32
N ARG A 256 -21.56 -1.57 12.07
CA ARG A 256 -21.12 -1.11 10.76
C ARG A 256 -19.63 -0.88 10.75
N ILE A 257 -19.02 -1.06 9.59
CA ILE A 257 -17.61 -0.83 9.37
C ILE A 257 -17.36 0.67 9.38
N LEU A 258 -16.63 1.15 10.37
CA LEU A 258 -16.21 2.53 10.50
C LEU A 258 -14.91 2.80 9.74
N TRP A 259 -13.96 1.87 9.80
CA TRP A 259 -12.64 2.04 9.19
C TRP A 259 -12.05 0.69 8.79
N ILE A 260 -11.26 0.65 7.72
CA ILE A 260 -10.62 -0.57 7.22
C ILE A 260 -9.14 -0.47 7.51
N THR A 261 -8.67 -1.20 8.53
CA THR A 261 -7.26 -1.19 8.94
C THR A 261 -6.38 -1.97 7.98
N ARG A 262 -6.88 -3.12 7.51
CA ARG A 262 -6.17 -4.03 6.59
C ARG A 262 -7.19 -4.73 5.69
N ARG A 263 -6.93 -4.79 4.38
CA ARG A 263 -7.71 -5.65 3.48
C ARG A 263 -7.46 -7.13 3.81
N GLY A 264 -8.48 -7.95 3.65
CA GLY A 264 -8.33 -9.39 3.74
C GLY A 264 -7.98 -9.96 2.37
N PHE A 265 -7.71 -11.26 2.33
CA PHE A 265 -7.59 -11.97 1.07
C PHE A 265 -8.00 -13.43 1.22
N GLN A 266 -8.50 -13.99 0.14
CA GLN A 266 -8.66 -15.41 -0.05
C GLN A 266 -7.63 -15.86 -1.07
N TYR A 267 -6.84 -16.85 -0.70
CA TYR A 267 -5.89 -17.49 -1.58
C TYR A 267 -6.42 -18.87 -1.94
N ARG A 268 -6.58 -19.13 -3.24
CA ARG A 268 -7.07 -20.41 -3.76
C ARG A 268 -6.03 -21.05 -4.66
N GLU A 269 -5.48 -22.18 -4.21
CA GLU A 269 -4.55 -23.02 -4.98
C GLU A 269 -5.32 -24.19 -5.60
N GLU A 270 -5.35 -24.27 -6.93
CA GLU A 270 -5.92 -25.41 -7.64
C GLU A 270 -4.95 -26.60 -7.56
N ARG A 271 -5.43 -27.74 -7.03
CA ARG A 271 -4.65 -28.98 -6.91
C ARG A 271 -5.42 -30.15 -7.52
N PRO A 272 -4.72 -31.24 -7.93
CA PRO A 272 -5.38 -32.45 -8.41
C PRO A 272 -6.37 -33.05 -7.42
N GLU A 273 -6.14 -32.88 -6.11
CA GLU A 273 -6.99 -33.40 -5.04
C GLU A 273 -8.17 -32.47 -4.67
N GLY A 274 -8.27 -31.30 -5.30
CA GLY A 274 -9.28 -30.27 -5.05
C GLY A 274 -8.66 -28.93 -4.61
N PRO A 275 -9.44 -27.83 -4.67
CA PRO A 275 -8.94 -26.50 -4.35
C PRO A 275 -8.57 -26.40 -2.87
N ARG A 276 -7.37 -25.90 -2.58
CA ARG A 276 -6.96 -25.54 -1.24
C ARG A 276 -7.18 -24.05 -1.05
N GLU A 277 -8.06 -23.70 -0.12
CA GLU A 277 -8.40 -22.32 0.17
C GLU A 277 -7.83 -21.89 1.52
N MET A 278 -7.30 -20.67 1.57
CA MET A 278 -6.86 -20.00 2.79
C MET A 278 -7.49 -18.62 2.82
N ILE A 279 -8.17 -18.29 3.92
CA ILE A 279 -8.79 -16.98 4.11
C ILE A 279 -8.04 -16.24 5.22
N VAL A 280 -7.58 -15.04 4.91
CA VAL A 280 -7.11 -14.06 5.89
C VAL A 280 -8.12 -12.94 5.93
N LYS A 281 -8.81 -12.79 7.06
CA LYS A 281 -9.89 -11.82 7.23
C LYS A 281 -9.38 -10.38 7.16
N ALA A 282 -10.24 -9.49 6.67
CA ALA A 282 -9.97 -8.06 6.72
C ALA A 282 -10.03 -7.55 8.17
N LEU A 283 -9.12 -6.66 8.54
CA LEU A 283 -9.17 -6.01 9.86
C LEU A 283 -9.95 -4.71 9.73
N VAL A 284 -10.99 -4.56 10.54
CA VAL A 284 -11.88 -3.40 10.49
C VAL A 284 -12.15 -2.84 11.87
N ILE A 285 -12.32 -1.53 11.96
CA ILE A 285 -12.90 -0.86 13.12
C ILE A 285 -14.41 -0.82 12.92
N VAL A 286 -15.18 -1.22 13.93
CA VAL A 286 -16.64 -1.28 13.87
C VAL A 286 -17.29 -0.37 14.90
N ARG A 287 -18.48 0.12 14.57
CA ARG A 287 -19.29 0.98 15.44
C ARG A 287 -20.77 0.62 15.41
#